data_AF-A0A7C6DQY4-F1
#
_entry.id   AF-A0A7C6DQY4-F1
#
_cell.length_a   1.000
_cell.length_b   1.000
_cell.length_c   1.000
_cell.angle_alpha   90.00
_cell.angle_beta   90.00
_cell.angle_gamma   90.00
#
_symmetry.space_group_name_H-M   'P 1'
#
loop_
_entity.id
_entity.type
_entity.pdbx_description
1 polymer ?
#
loop_
_entity_poly.entity_id
_entity_poly.type
_entity_poly.pdbx_seq_one_letter_code
_entity_poly.pdbx_strand_id
1 'polypeptide(L)'
;MNRGNQYQHSNQDYRLVFTNKYFNYVVTDKKNIKGFFSQKIKGFPNFSLLLEKFIPLSEKDKNIVFDTKIKQGFLEEISKLNIRKEEFGVLPFYKDIDNICNGLKNQGYLKIFDKELKTKTRLICGLGSSSVLETSITLHRTYGIPYIPSTSIKGVCRSVAFWKIFEKYGLNVSGKFNDQLIDVKDEGDVDIQFYQLLFGAQDFKGLLLFLDAFPLINQNPINQNLFDIDVMNVHYPSYYSEQKKYPVESDNPNPIFFITVKKGIGFRFVVFFDRHRWENIKSKIKNKSNNNLSGDEIWKKIDHKTVEKVDDFIKEGEEKEGSIKELLEKALGFYGVGSKTRLSYGLFTVGQ
;
A
#
# COMPACT_ATOMS: atom_id res chain seq x y z
N MET A 1 -9.19 -45.93 -45.24
CA MET A 1 -9.60 -45.80 -43.83
C MET A 1 -8.45 -46.23 -42.95
N ASN A 2 -7.80 -45.30 -42.24
CA ASN A 2 -7.04 -45.56 -41.01
C ASN A 2 -6.59 -44.21 -40.43
N ARG A 3 -7.41 -43.65 -39.54
CA ARG A 3 -7.02 -42.59 -38.61
C ARG A 3 -6.97 -43.21 -37.22
N GLY A 4 -5.81 -43.74 -36.84
CA GLY A 4 -5.50 -44.06 -35.45
C GLY A 4 -4.81 -42.85 -34.83
N ASN A 5 -5.58 -42.04 -34.11
CA ASN A 5 -5.05 -40.99 -33.24
C ASN A 5 -4.22 -41.63 -32.12
N GLN A 6 -2.89 -41.56 -32.21
CA GLN A 6 -2.03 -41.64 -31.03
C GLN A 6 -1.72 -40.23 -30.56
N TYR A 7 -2.64 -39.64 -29.77
CA TYR A 7 -2.25 -38.60 -28.83
C TYR A 7 -1.54 -39.29 -27.67
N GLN A 8 -0.23 -39.49 -27.80
CA GLN A 8 0.61 -39.77 -26.63
C GLN A 8 0.56 -38.52 -25.75
N HIS A 9 -0.23 -38.58 -24.67
CA HIS A 9 -0.09 -37.64 -23.57
C HIS A 9 1.31 -37.83 -22.97
N SER A 10 2.23 -36.91 -23.30
CA SER A 10 3.52 -36.85 -22.61
C SER A 10 3.27 -36.59 -21.13
N ASN A 11 3.55 -37.56 -20.28
CA ASN A 11 3.76 -37.32 -18.86
C ASN A 11 4.94 -36.34 -18.75
N GLN A 12 4.65 -35.06 -18.54
CA GLN A 12 5.66 -34.07 -18.21
C GLN A 12 5.90 -34.17 -16.71
N ASP A 13 7.12 -34.49 -16.31
CA ASP A 13 7.52 -34.48 -14.90
C ASP A 13 7.82 -33.03 -14.49
N TYR A 14 7.09 -32.50 -13.51
CA TYR A 14 7.24 -31.12 -13.05
C TYR A 14 8.07 -31.07 -11.78
N ARG A 15 9.30 -30.54 -11.78
CA ARG A 15 10.06 -30.33 -10.54
C ARG A 15 9.85 -28.93 -9.97
N LEU A 16 9.42 -28.84 -8.71
CA LEU A 16 9.39 -27.61 -7.91
C LEU A 16 10.76 -27.38 -7.27
N VAL A 17 11.33 -26.17 -7.41
CA VAL A 17 12.64 -25.80 -6.87
C VAL A 17 12.48 -24.79 -5.74
N PHE A 18 13.10 -25.05 -4.57
CA PHE A 18 12.98 -24.22 -3.35
C PHE A 18 14.33 -23.69 -2.83
N THR A 19 14.83 -22.56 -3.32
CA THR A 19 16.02 -21.86 -2.76
C THR A 19 17.25 -22.77 -2.53
N ASN A 20 18.01 -22.58 -1.42
CA ASN A 20 19.30 -23.21 -1.11
C ASN A 20 19.21 -24.66 -0.56
N LYS A 21 18.00 -25.25 -0.52
CA LYS A 21 17.80 -26.68 -0.23
C LYS A 21 16.88 -27.27 -1.29
N TYR A 22 17.40 -28.22 -2.06
CA TYR A 22 16.64 -28.93 -3.09
C TYR A 22 15.55 -29.80 -2.45
N PHE A 23 14.36 -29.25 -2.24
CA PHE A 23 13.18 -30.05 -2.02
C PHE A 23 12.60 -30.42 -3.39
N ASN A 24 13.00 -31.57 -3.93
CA ASN A 24 12.43 -32.10 -5.17
C ASN A 24 10.99 -32.55 -4.92
N TYR A 25 10.03 -31.65 -5.10
CA TYR A 25 8.64 -32.06 -5.20
C TYR A 25 8.27 -32.15 -6.67
N VAL A 26 8.02 -33.37 -7.13
CA VAL A 26 7.50 -33.59 -8.48
C VAL A 26 5.99 -33.43 -8.44
N VAL A 27 5.43 -32.41 -9.10
CA VAL A 27 3.97 -32.37 -9.34
C VAL A 27 3.70 -33.32 -10.50
N THR A 28 3.51 -34.60 -10.22
CA THR A 28 3.36 -35.62 -11.27
C THR A 28 2.03 -35.52 -12.03
N ASP A 29 1.05 -34.75 -11.54
CA ASP A 29 -0.26 -34.60 -12.17
C ASP A 29 -0.78 -33.15 -12.14
N LYS A 30 -0.86 -32.52 -13.32
CA LYS A 30 -1.49 -31.20 -13.51
C LYS A 30 -2.96 -31.17 -13.09
N LYS A 31 -3.66 -32.31 -13.03
CA LYS A 31 -5.07 -32.37 -12.63
C LYS A 31 -5.28 -32.13 -11.13
N ASN A 32 -4.25 -32.34 -10.28
CA ASN A 32 -4.37 -32.18 -8.83
C ASN A 32 -3.39 -31.14 -8.21
N ILE A 33 -3.09 -30.08 -8.95
CA ILE A 33 -2.22 -28.98 -8.46
C ILE A 33 -2.75 -28.38 -7.15
N LYS A 34 -4.06 -28.17 -7.05
CA LYS A 34 -4.69 -27.59 -5.87
C LYS A 34 -4.53 -28.48 -4.65
N GLY A 35 -4.78 -29.79 -4.77
CA GLY A 35 -4.62 -30.74 -3.67
C GLY A 35 -3.17 -30.81 -3.17
N PHE A 36 -2.20 -30.78 -4.09
CA PHE A 36 -0.78 -30.71 -3.74
C PHE A 36 -0.45 -29.48 -2.87
N PHE A 37 -0.82 -28.28 -3.33
CA PHE A 37 -0.54 -27.06 -2.57
C PHE A 37 -1.31 -27.05 -1.25
N SER A 38 -2.58 -27.44 -1.25
CA SER A 38 -3.42 -27.52 -0.05
C SER A 38 -2.75 -28.35 1.04
N GLN A 39 -2.10 -29.47 0.69
CA GLN A 39 -1.35 -30.28 1.66
C GLN A 39 -0.07 -29.60 2.14
N LYS A 40 0.67 -28.94 1.23
CA LYS A 40 2.01 -28.39 1.52
C LYS A 40 1.98 -27.07 2.27
N ILE A 41 1.01 -26.20 1.99
CA ILE A 41 0.95 -24.86 2.60
C ILE A 41 0.04 -24.82 3.84
N LYS A 42 -0.61 -25.93 4.19
CA LYS A 42 -1.47 -26.02 5.37
C LYS A 42 -0.69 -25.72 6.64
N GLY A 43 -1.14 -24.71 7.39
CA GLY A 43 -0.51 -24.30 8.64
C GLY A 43 0.81 -23.54 8.46
N PHE A 44 1.09 -23.01 7.26
CA PHE A 44 2.21 -22.08 7.07
C PHE A 44 1.90 -20.74 7.75
N PRO A 45 2.77 -20.27 8.66
CA PRO A 45 2.46 -19.13 9.52
C PRO A 45 2.77 -17.76 8.89
N ASN A 46 3.55 -17.69 7.81
CA ASN A 46 4.03 -16.43 7.24
C ASN A 46 3.87 -16.38 5.71
N PHE A 47 2.99 -15.48 5.23
CA PHE A 47 2.71 -15.32 3.81
C PHE A 47 3.82 -14.64 3.01
N SER A 48 4.63 -13.75 3.61
CA SER A 48 5.79 -13.14 2.94
C SER A 48 6.78 -14.23 2.55
N LEU A 49 7.03 -15.18 3.46
CA LEU A 49 7.89 -16.31 3.16
C LEU A 49 7.29 -17.18 2.04
N LEU A 50 5.98 -17.48 2.10
CA LEU A 50 5.32 -18.27 1.06
C LEU A 50 5.46 -17.64 -0.32
N LEU A 51 5.12 -16.36 -0.46
CA LEU A 51 5.10 -15.67 -1.75
C LEU A 51 6.51 -15.37 -2.30
N GLU A 52 7.50 -15.13 -1.42
CA GLU A 52 8.85 -14.75 -1.86
C GLU A 52 9.83 -15.93 -1.95
N LYS A 53 9.61 -17.00 -1.17
CA LYS A 53 10.55 -18.12 -1.05
C LYS A 53 9.96 -19.48 -1.42
N PHE A 54 8.64 -19.66 -1.36
CA PHE A 54 7.96 -20.89 -1.80
C PHE A 54 7.36 -20.73 -3.20
N ILE A 55 8.15 -20.20 -4.13
CA ILE A 55 7.71 -19.94 -5.50
C ILE A 55 7.61 -21.27 -6.27
N PRO A 56 6.43 -21.61 -6.82
CA PRO A 56 6.30 -22.82 -7.60
C PRO A 56 6.84 -22.58 -9.01
N LEU A 57 7.82 -23.40 -9.40
CA LEU A 57 8.44 -23.36 -10.71
C LEU A 57 8.19 -24.69 -11.44
N SER A 58 8.07 -24.63 -12.76
CA SER A 58 7.99 -25.81 -13.62
C SER A 58 9.36 -26.08 -14.23
N GLU A 59 9.78 -27.33 -14.30
CA GLU A 59 10.89 -27.73 -15.18
C GLU A 59 10.30 -28.28 -16.49
N LYS A 60 10.77 -27.81 -17.63
CA LYS A 60 10.42 -28.31 -18.96
C LYS A 60 11.69 -28.37 -19.80
N ASP A 61 12.03 -29.56 -20.32
CA ASP A 61 13.22 -29.77 -21.16
C ASP A 61 14.52 -29.24 -20.53
N LYS A 62 14.72 -29.49 -19.22
CA LYS A 62 15.83 -28.99 -18.38
C LYS A 62 15.87 -27.47 -18.18
N ASN A 63 14.87 -26.73 -18.66
CA ASN A 63 14.72 -25.31 -18.41
C ASN A 63 13.66 -25.05 -17.33
N ILE A 64 13.93 -24.07 -16.47
CA ILE A 64 12.95 -23.60 -15.49
C ILE A 64 12.01 -22.62 -16.18
N VAL A 65 10.71 -22.90 -16.14
CA VAL A 65 9.66 -22.12 -16.78
C VAL A 65 8.58 -21.75 -15.75
N PHE A 66 8.03 -20.56 -15.90
CA PHE A 66 6.89 -20.11 -15.12
C PHE A 66 5.59 -20.57 -15.80
N ASP A 67 4.83 -21.45 -15.15
CA ASP A 67 3.56 -21.97 -15.69
C ASP A 67 2.36 -21.25 -15.05
N THR A 68 1.56 -20.57 -15.87
CA THR A 68 0.40 -19.78 -15.43
C THR A 68 -0.63 -20.62 -14.65
N LYS A 69 -0.84 -21.89 -15.02
CA LYS A 69 -1.80 -22.77 -14.31
C LYS A 69 -1.26 -23.18 -12.94
N ILE A 70 0.05 -23.42 -12.84
CA ILE A 70 0.70 -23.71 -11.55
C ILE A 70 0.62 -22.47 -10.64
N LYS A 71 0.94 -21.28 -11.16
CA LYS A 71 0.80 -20.01 -10.44
C LYS A 71 -0.63 -19.81 -9.94
N GLN A 72 -1.61 -19.98 -10.82
CA GLN A 72 -3.02 -19.84 -10.48
C GLN A 72 -3.39 -20.79 -9.33
N GLY A 73 -3.09 -22.08 -9.45
CA GLY A 73 -3.39 -23.07 -8.40
C GLY A 73 -2.70 -22.76 -7.08
N PHE A 74 -1.47 -22.25 -7.11
CA PHE A 74 -0.74 -21.83 -5.91
C PHE A 74 -1.38 -20.65 -5.21
N LEU A 75 -1.67 -19.57 -5.96
CA LEU A 75 -2.34 -18.40 -5.41
C LEU A 75 -3.73 -18.78 -4.86
N GLU A 76 -4.46 -19.66 -5.54
CA GLU A 76 -5.79 -20.19 -5.13
C GLU A 76 -5.77 -20.93 -3.81
N GLU A 77 -4.70 -21.65 -3.51
CA GLU A 77 -4.57 -22.25 -2.18
C GLU A 77 -4.14 -21.23 -1.14
N ILE A 78 -3.28 -20.25 -1.47
CA ILE A 78 -2.91 -19.17 -0.55
C ILE A 78 -4.13 -18.34 -0.15
N SER A 79 -5.03 -18.02 -1.10
CA SER A 79 -6.23 -17.22 -0.83
C SER A 79 -7.26 -17.95 0.05
N LYS A 80 -7.07 -19.24 0.33
CA LYS A 80 -7.91 -20.02 1.25
C LYS A 80 -7.31 -20.13 2.65
N LEU A 81 -6.05 -19.74 2.83
CA LEU A 81 -5.40 -19.80 4.13
C LEU A 81 -5.95 -18.73 5.07
N ASN A 82 -6.14 -19.11 6.33
CA ASN A 82 -6.49 -18.18 7.39
C ASN A 82 -5.23 -17.78 8.13
N ILE A 83 -5.12 -16.52 8.53
CA ILE A 83 -4.19 -16.16 9.60
C ILE A 83 -4.75 -16.70 10.89
N ARG A 84 -3.97 -17.53 11.59
CA ARG A 84 -4.34 -17.99 12.92
C ARG A 84 -3.77 -17.02 13.95
N LYS A 85 -4.62 -16.60 14.89
CA LYS A 85 -4.25 -15.67 15.97
C LYS A 85 -3.07 -16.14 16.83
N GLU A 86 -2.89 -17.46 16.92
CA GLU A 86 -1.84 -18.14 17.68
C GLU A 86 -0.52 -18.31 16.90
N GLU A 87 -0.53 -18.10 15.57
CA GLU A 87 0.66 -18.23 14.74
C GLU A 87 1.53 -16.97 14.86
N PHE A 88 2.75 -17.17 15.38
CA PHE A 88 3.87 -16.23 15.53
C PHE A 88 3.54 -14.73 15.64
N GLY A 89 3.41 -14.23 16.87
CA GLY A 89 3.75 -12.85 17.19
C GLY A 89 2.75 -11.77 16.76
N VAL A 90 1.64 -12.11 16.10
CA VAL A 90 0.62 -11.13 15.68
C VAL A 90 0.00 -10.39 16.87
N LEU A 91 -0.20 -11.07 18.01
CA LEU A 91 -0.70 -10.42 19.23
C LEU A 91 0.33 -9.48 19.90
N PRO A 92 1.57 -9.91 20.16
CA PRO A 92 2.65 -9.00 20.55
C PRO A 92 2.81 -7.80 19.61
N PHE A 93 2.68 -8.02 18.30
CA PHE A 93 2.82 -6.96 17.30
C PHE A 93 1.84 -5.81 17.46
N TYR A 94 0.54 -6.07 17.67
CA TYR A 94 -0.41 -4.98 17.91
C TYR A 94 -0.15 -4.25 19.23
N LYS A 95 0.32 -4.98 20.25
CA LYS A 95 0.76 -4.37 21.51
C LYS A 95 1.96 -3.45 21.28
N ASP A 96 2.89 -3.84 20.42
CA ASP A 96 4.04 -3.01 20.05
C ASP A 96 3.62 -1.74 19.30
N ILE A 97 2.62 -1.82 18.42
CA ILE A 97 2.04 -0.62 17.78
C ILE A 97 1.45 0.32 18.83
N ASP A 98 0.74 -0.20 19.82
CA ASP A 98 0.19 0.62 20.91
C ASP A 98 1.29 1.24 21.77
N ASN A 99 2.37 0.50 22.04
CA ASN A 99 3.55 1.02 22.74
C ASN A 99 4.22 2.16 21.94
N ILE A 100 4.36 2.01 20.63
CA ILE A 100 4.87 3.06 19.73
C ILE A 100 3.97 4.30 19.81
N CYS A 101 2.65 4.12 19.72
CA CYS A 101 1.70 5.23 19.83
C CYS A 101 1.83 5.97 21.16
N ASN A 102 2.02 5.25 22.27
CA ASN A 102 2.19 5.86 23.59
C ASN A 102 3.56 6.55 23.72
N GLY A 103 4.62 5.96 23.16
CA GLY A 103 5.94 6.58 23.11
C GLY A 103 5.93 7.91 22.36
N LEU A 104 5.25 7.97 21.21
CA LEU A 104 5.09 9.20 20.44
C LEU A 104 4.34 10.29 21.24
N LYS A 105 3.26 9.93 21.93
CA LYS A 105 2.55 10.90 22.80
C LYS A 105 3.46 11.48 23.88
N ASN A 106 4.26 10.63 24.53
CA ASN A 106 5.20 11.07 25.56
C ASN A 106 6.31 11.98 25.02
N GLN A 107 6.61 11.90 23.72
CA GLN A 107 7.55 12.77 23.01
C GLN A 107 6.93 14.09 22.52
N GLY A 108 5.66 14.35 22.85
CA GLY A 108 4.97 15.59 22.47
C GLY A 108 4.26 15.54 21.11
N TYR A 109 4.04 14.34 20.55
CA TYR A 109 3.16 14.18 19.39
C TYR A 109 1.70 14.12 19.83
N LEU A 110 0.84 14.91 19.18
CA LEU A 110 -0.60 14.86 19.36
C LEU A 110 -1.21 13.82 18.41
N LYS A 111 -1.96 12.85 18.94
CA LYS A 111 -2.67 11.86 18.11
C LYS A 111 -3.97 12.47 17.58
N ILE A 112 -3.96 12.96 16.35
CA ILE A 112 -5.07 13.68 15.71
C ILE A 112 -6.03 12.77 14.95
N PHE A 113 -5.61 11.54 14.64
CA PHE A 113 -6.47 10.53 14.01
C PHE A 113 -6.08 9.13 14.48
N ASP A 114 -7.07 8.33 14.89
CA ASP A 114 -6.92 6.90 15.22
C ASP A 114 -8.26 6.22 15.02
N LYS A 115 -8.44 5.60 13.86
CA LYS A 115 -9.71 4.95 13.48
C LYS A 115 -9.46 3.64 12.74
N GLU A 116 -10.40 2.72 12.93
CA GLU A 116 -10.54 1.55 12.09
C GLU A 116 -11.40 1.91 10.88
N LEU A 117 -10.93 1.59 9.68
CA LEU A 117 -11.69 1.69 8.44
C LEU A 117 -11.65 0.35 7.72
N LYS A 118 -12.77 -0.04 7.10
CA LYS A 118 -12.87 -1.31 6.37
C LYS A 118 -12.69 -1.09 4.87
N THR A 119 -11.93 -1.96 4.22
CA THR A 119 -11.80 -1.96 2.76
C THR A 119 -13.18 -2.14 2.11
N LYS A 120 -13.63 -1.16 1.34
CA LYS A 120 -14.88 -1.21 0.56
C LYS A 120 -14.73 -2.09 -0.68
N THR A 121 -13.55 -2.04 -1.30
CA THR A 121 -13.16 -2.83 -2.49
C THR A 121 -11.90 -3.64 -2.23
N ARG A 122 -11.47 -4.46 -3.20
CA ARG A 122 -10.19 -5.19 -3.09
C ARG A 122 -9.05 -4.18 -2.96
N LEU A 123 -8.09 -4.46 -2.08
CA LEU A 123 -6.92 -3.62 -1.87
C LEU A 123 -5.66 -4.34 -2.35
N ILE A 124 -4.78 -3.64 -3.06
CA ILE A 124 -3.48 -4.16 -3.46
C ILE A 124 -2.41 -3.08 -3.35
N CYS A 125 -1.45 -3.29 -2.46
CA CYS A 125 -0.26 -2.43 -2.35
C CYS A 125 0.94 -3.18 -2.93
N GLY A 126 1.84 -2.47 -3.63
CA GLY A 126 3.08 -3.07 -4.14
C GLY A 126 2.92 -3.98 -5.36
N LEU A 127 1.86 -3.82 -6.17
CA LEU A 127 1.61 -4.71 -7.33
C LEU A 127 2.79 -4.78 -8.30
N GLY A 128 3.47 -3.65 -8.51
CA GLY A 128 4.61 -3.52 -9.42
C GLY A 128 5.98 -3.79 -8.80
N SER A 129 6.05 -4.21 -7.53
CA SER A 129 7.32 -4.57 -6.92
C SER A 129 7.90 -5.82 -7.58
N SER A 130 9.23 -5.87 -7.72
CA SER A 130 9.93 -7.00 -8.33
C SER A 130 9.60 -8.31 -7.63
N SER A 131 9.10 -9.28 -8.39
CA SER A 131 8.69 -10.60 -7.91
C SER A 131 8.84 -11.62 -9.02
N VAL A 132 9.27 -12.82 -8.66
CA VAL A 132 9.33 -13.96 -9.60
C VAL A 132 7.91 -14.36 -10.04
N LEU A 133 6.89 -14.05 -9.22
CA LEU A 133 5.50 -14.28 -9.58
C LEU A 133 4.94 -13.21 -10.55
N GLU A 134 5.77 -12.38 -11.19
CA GLU A 134 5.41 -11.23 -12.06
C GLU A 134 4.68 -10.08 -11.33
N THR A 135 3.94 -10.40 -10.28
CA THR A 135 3.19 -9.49 -9.43
C THR A 135 3.58 -9.70 -7.97
N SER A 136 3.42 -8.65 -7.18
CA SER A 136 3.73 -8.67 -5.75
C SER A 136 2.59 -8.06 -4.92
N ILE A 137 2.67 -8.26 -3.62
CA ILE A 137 1.85 -7.61 -2.62
C ILE A 137 2.75 -7.17 -1.47
N THR A 138 2.52 -5.97 -0.96
CA THR A 138 3.25 -5.45 0.21
C THR A 138 2.85 -6.22 1.46
N LEU A 139 3.76 -7.08 1.95
CA LEU A 139 3.61 -7.84 3.19
C LEU A 139 4.68 -7.44 4.19
N HIS A 140 4.31 -7.40 5.46
CA HIS A 140 5.26 -7.22 6.54
C HIS A 140 6.16 -8.46 6.63
N ARG A 141 7.47 -8.25 6.57
CA ARG A 141 8.45 -9.35 6.47
C ARG A 141 8.34 -10.38 7.60
N THR A 142 8.29 -9.91 8.84
CA THR A 142 8.28 -10.77 10.04
C THR A 142 6.94 -11.46 10.27
N TYR A 143 5.83 -10.71 10.15
CA TYR A 143 4.49 -11.22 10.48
C TYR A 143 3.73 -11.81 9.29
N GLY A 144 4.20 -11.58 8.05
CA GLY A 144 3.55 -12.09 6.84
C GLY A 144 2.18 -11.48 6.57
N ILE A 145 1.81 -10.36 7.22
CA ILE A 145 0.51 -9.72 7.05
C ILE A 145 0.60 -8.60 6.01
N PRO A 146 -0.44 -8.36 5.19
CA PRO A 146 -0.45 -7.20 4.32
C PRO A 146 -0.49 -5.93 5.14
N TYR A 147 0.11 -4.85 4.63
CA TYR A 147 0.00 -3.54 5.25
C TYR A 147 0.01 -2.45 4.19
N ILE A 148 -0.48 -1.27 4.57
CA ILE A 148 -0.46 -0.08 3.73
C ILE A 148 0.69 0.80 4.24
N PRO A 149 1.73 1.03 3.42
CA PRO A 149 2.81 1.92 3.82
C PRO A 149 2.29 3.32 4.16
N SER A 150 2.78 3.89 5.24
CA SER A 150 2.58 5.28 5.67
C SER A 150 2.85 6.28 4.56
N THR A 151 3.84 6.02 3.72
CA THR A 151 4.17 6.83 2.54
C THR A 151 3.05 6.84 1.51
N SER A 152 2.33 5.72 1.34
CA SER A 152 1.17 5.63 0.45
C SER A 152 -0.02 6.42 0.99
N ILE A 153 -0.26 6.33 2.30
CA ILE A 153 -1.33 7.08 2.99
C ILE A 153 -1.04 8.58 2.91
N LYS A 154 0.18 8.99 3.29
CA LYS A 154 0.63 10.38 3.18
C LYS A 154 0.53 10.90 1.75
N GLY A 155 0.93 10.08 0.77
CA GLY A 155 0.87 10.41 -0.64
C GLY A 155 -0.55 10.73 -1.11
N VAL A 156 -1.52 9.85 -0.84
CA VAL A 156 -2.91 10.10 -1.25
C VAL A 156 -3.52 11.30 -0.53
N CYS A 157 -3.27 11.48 0.78
CA CYS A 157 -3.75 12.66 1.50
C CYS A 157 -3.14 13.96 0.94
N ARG A 158 -1.87 13.91 0.56
CA ARG A 158 -1.20 15.04 -0.08
C ARG A 158 -1.76 15.33 -1.48
N SER A 159 -2.12 14.30 -2.26
CA SER A 159 -2.83 14.49 -3.53
C SER A 159 -4.20 15.14 -3.33
N VAL A 160 -4.94 14.77 -2.28
CA VAL A 160 -6.20 15.46 -1.94
C VAL A 160 -5.96 16.93 -1.61
N ALA A 161 -4.93 17.23 -0.82
CA ALA A 161 -4.56 18.62 -0.52
C ALA A 161 -4.23 19.41 -1.79
N PHE A 162 -3.47 18.82 -2.72
CA PHE A 162 -3.18 19.41 -4.03
C PHE A 162 -4.47 19.72 -4.80
N TRP A 163 -5.41 18.77 -4.89
CA TRP A 163 -6.68 19.00 -5.58
C TRP A 163 -7.56 20.05 -4.91
N LYS A 164 -7.54 20.14 -3.57
CA LYS A 164 -8.25 21.22 -2.83
C LYS A 164 -7.68 22.60 -3.18
N ILE A 165 -6.35 22.73 -3.28
CA ILE A 165 -5.72 23.98 -3.74
C ILE A 165 -6.11 24.26 -5.19
N PHE A 166 -6.02 23.27 -6.07
CA PHE A 166 -6.38 23.39 -7.49
C PHE A 166 -7.84 23.86 -7.68
N GLU A 167 -8.80 23.25 -6.97
CA GLU A 167 -10.22 23.61 -7.02
C GLU A 167 -10.45 25.08 -6.63
N LYS A 168 -9.69 25.60 -5.65
CA LYS A 168 -9.82 26.98 -5.18
C LYS A 168 -9.28 28.02 -6.16
N TYR A 169 -8.13 27.75 -6.79
CA TYR A 169 -7.41 28.74 -7.60
C TYR A 169 -7.54 28.53 -9.12
N GLY A 170 -8.07 27.39 -9.56
CA GLY A 170 -8.26 27.06 -10.97
C GLY A 170 -6.94 27.02 -11.77
N LEU A 171 -7.05 27.17 -13.10
CA LEU A 171 -5.92 27.16 -14.03
C LEU A 171 -4.98 28.38 -13.90
N ASN A 172 -5.30 29.37 -13.06
CA ASN A 172 -4.45 30.58 -12.85
C ASN A 172 -3.12 30.28 -12.14
N VAL A 173 -2.89 29.03 -11.72
CA VAL A 173 -1.61 28.54 -11.18
C VAL A 173 -0.66 28.04 -12.31
N SER A 174 -1.00 28.32 -13.58
CA SER A 174 -0.40 27.78 -14.83
C SER A 174 1.13 27.83 -14.96
N GLY A 175 1.84 28.65 -14.18
CA GLY A 175 3.32 28.68 -14.18
C GLY A 175 3.99 27.64 -13.26
N LYS A 176 3.26 27.04 -12.31
CA LYS A 176 3.78 26.13 -11.27
C LYS A 176 3.08 24.75 -11.27
N PHE A 177 2.53 24.31 -12.40
CA PHE A 177 1.84 23.02 -12.55
C PHE A 177 2.78 21.82 -12.68
N ASN A 178 3.60 21.60 -11.67
CA ASN A 178 4.15 20.27 -11.41
C ASN A 178 3.56 19.77 -10.09
N ASP A 179 3.54 18.45 -9.88
CA ASP A 179 3.20 17.77 -8.60
C ASP A 179 3.98 18.30 -7.37
N GLN A 180 4.88 19.24 -7.63
CA GLN A 180 5.75 19.98 -6.76
C GLN A 180 5.12 21.24 -6.15
N LEU A 181 3.84 21.57 -6.34
CA LEU A 181 3.26 22.78 -5.71
C LEU A 181 3.38 22.77 -4.17
N ILE A 182 3.33 21.57 -3.58
CA ILE A 182 3.59 21.34 -2.14
C ILE A 182 5.10 21.12 -1.86
N ASP A 183 5.92 20.85 -2.87
CA ASP A 183 7.38 20.67 -2.72
C ASP A 183 8.18 21.97 -2.87
N VAL A 184 7.70 22.89 -3.73
CA VAL A 184 8.36 24.13 -4.10
C VAL A 184 7.74 25.25 -3.29
N LYS A 185 8.60 25.92 -2.52
CA LYS A 185 8.25 27.01 -1.64
C LYS A 185 7.38 28.05 -2.36
N ASP A 186 6.16 28.27 -1.84
CA ASP A 186 5.36 29.43 -2.22
C ASP A 186 5.35 30.40 -1.04
N GLU A 187 5.87 31.60 -1.30
CA GLU A 187 6.10 32.59 -0.25
C GLU A 187 4.85 33.46 0.02
N GLY A 188 3.74 33.28 -0.72
CA GLY A 188 2.61 34.22 -0.66
C GLY A 188 1.24 33.66 -0.24
N ASP A 189 0.97 32.36 -0.39
CA ASP A 189 -0.39 31.82 -0.19
C ASP A 189 -0.57 31.03 1.11
N VAL A 190 -1.56 31.42 1.91
CA VAL A 190 -1.88 30.84 3.22
C VAL A 190 -2.23 29.35 3.13
N ASP A 191 -2.98 28.91 2.11
CA ASP A 191 -3.41 27.52 1.98
C ASP A 191 -2.26 26.63 1.53
N ILE A 192 -1.42 27.12 0.60
CA ILE A 192 -0.22 26.40 0.16
C ILE A 192 0.73 26.25 1.34
N GLN A 193 1.07 27.33 2.05
CA GLN A 193 1.96 27.28 3.21
C GLN A 193 1.42 26.34 4.30
N PHE A 194 0.11 26.35 4.55
CA PHE A 194 -0.55 25.44 5.48
C PHE A 194 -0.28 23.98 5.13
N TYR A 195 -0.55 23.57 3.88
CA TYR A 195 -0.31 22.19 3.46
C TYR A 195 1.18 21.84 3.38
N GLN A 196 2.06 22.78 3.02
CA GLN A 196 3.51 22.60 3.09
C GLN A 196 3.97 22.32 4.52
N LEU A 197 3.47 23.07 5.53
CA LEU A 197 3.76 22.80 6.94
C LEU A 197 3.30 21.40 7.39
N LEU A 198 2.12 20.96 6.96
CA LEU A 198 1.60 19.64 7.30
C LEU A 198 2.38 18.50 6.66
N PHE A 199 2.63 18.55 5.34
CA PHE A 199 3.22 17.45 4.57
C PHE A 199 4.75 17.54 4.40
N GLY A 200 5.32 18.73 4.56
CA GLY A 200 6.72 19.05 4.30
C GLY A 200 6.93 19.56 2.88
N ALA A 201 8.03 20.30 2.71
CA ALA A 201 8.54 20.80 1.44
C ALA A 201 10.04 20.49 1.32
N GLN A 202 10.70 20.86 0.23
CA GLN A 202 12.13 20.54 0.02
C GLN A 202 13.03 21.01 1.18
N ASP A 203 12.74 22.18 1.75
CA ASP A 203 13.59 22.80 2.77
C ASP A 203 13.24 22.38 4.21
N PHE A 204 12.10 21.71 4.44
CA PHE A 204 11.69 21.37 5.80
C PHE A 204 10.75 20.17 5.89
N LYS A 205 10.83 19.47 7.03
CA LYS A 205 10.00 18.30 7.31
C LYS A 205 8.57 18.70 7.66
N GLY A 206 7.60 17.91 7.19
CA GLY A 206 6.18 18.08 7.51
C GLY A 206 5.82 17.69 8.94
N LEU A 207 4.84 18.39 9.53
CA LEU A 207 4.40 18.22 10.91
C LEU A 207 3.50 16.99 11.12
N LEU A 208 2.96 16.41 10.05
CA LEU A 208 2.19 15.17 10.12
C LEU A 208 3.08 13.93 10.07
N LEU A 209 2.87 13.04 11.03
CA LEU A 209 3.45 11.70 11.08
C LEU A 209 2.34 10.67 10.85
N PHE A 210 2.40 10.01 9.70
CA PHE A 210 1.52 8.90 9.35
C PHE A 210 2.18 7.59 9.78
N LEU A 211 1.46 6.72 10.48
CA LEU A 211 1.92 5.36 10.73
C LEU A 211 1.46 4.42 9.61
N ASP A 212 2.19 3.32 9.44
CA ASP A 212 1.76 2.23 8.55
C ASP A 212 0.41 1.68 9.05
N ALA A 213 -0.51 1.41 8.12
CA ALA A 213 -1.80 0.84 8.48
C ALA A 213 -1.77 -0.69 8.33
N PHE A 214 -2.13 -1.37 9.42
CA PHE A 214 -2.16 -2.83 9.49
C PHE A 214 -3.61 -3.32 9.57
N PRO A 215 -3.93 -4.51 9.02
CA PRO A 215 -5.22 -5.14 9.18
C PRO A 215 -5.47 -5.38 10.68
N LEU A 216 -6.71 -5.53 11.10
CA LEU A 216 -7.06 -5.88 12.48
C LEU A 216 -7.41 -7.36 12.58
N ILE A 217 -6.36 -8.17 12.83
CA ILE A 217 -6.45 -9.64 12.89
C ILE A 217 -6.96 -10.12 14.26
N ASN A 218 -7.28 -9.18 15.17
CA ASN A 218 -7.62 -9.45 16.56
C ASN A 218 -9.14 -9.51 16.85
N GLN A 219 -10.01 -9.23 15.88
CA GLN A 219 -11.47 -9.24 16.07
C GLN A 219 -12.10 -10.56 15.60
N ASN A 220 -13.04 -11.09 16.39
CA ASN A 220 -13.73 -12.36 16.13
C ASN A 220 -14.44 -12.37 14.75
N PRO A 221 -14.44 -13.51 14.01
CA PRO A 221 -13.87 -14.80 14.38
C PRO A 221 -12.34 -14.89 14.21
N ILE A 222 -11.73 -15.71 15.06
CA ILE A 222 -10.29 -15.97 15.32
C ILE A 222 -9.44 -16.38 14.09
N ASN A 223 -10.07 -16.61 12.93
CA ASN A 223 -9.43 -17.00 11.69
C ASN A 223 -9.87 -16.06 10.59
N GLN A 224 -9.05 -15.06 10.29
CA GLN A 224 -9.35 -14.12 9.22
C GLN A 224 -8.63 -14.54 7.94
N ASN A 225 -9.41 -14.82 6.91
CA ASN A 225 -8.91 -14.95 5.57
C ASN A 225 -8.76 -13.54 4.97
N LEU A 226 -7.52 -13.11 4.72
CA LEU A 226 -7.25 -11.76 4.23
C LEU A 226 -7.25 -11.63 2.71
N PHE A 227 -7.01 -12.71 1.98
CA PHE A 227 -6.61 -12.62 0.58
C PHE A 227 -7.66 -13.11 -0.40
N ASP A 228 -7.81 -12.41 -1.51
CA ASP A 228 -8.56 -12.82 -2.70
C ASP A 228 -7.61 -12.93 -3.90
N ILE A 229 -8.07 -13.59 -4.96
CA ILE A 229 -7.34 -13.62 -6.23
C ILE A 229 -8.09 -12.82 -7.24
N ASP A 230 -7.32 -12.14 -8.05
CA ASP A 230 -7.83 -11.42 -9.19
C ASP A 230 -6.97 -11.68 -10.42
N VAL A 231 -7.50 -11.31 -11.57
CA VAL A 231 -6.85 -11.52 -12.87
C VAL A 231 -6.78 -10.19 -13.60
N MET A 232 -5.65 -9.96 -14.26
CA MET A 232 -5.51 -8.88 -15.23
C MET A 232 -5.00 -9.42 -16.54
N ASN A 233 -5.28 -8.69 -17.61
CA ASN A 233 -4.81 -9.05 -18.94
C ASN A 233 -4.03 -7.87 -19.53
N VAL A 234 -2.96 -8.17 -20.28
CA VAL A 234 -2.26 -7.16 -21.06
C VAL A 234 -3.01 -6.99 -22.37
N HIS A 235 -3.43 -5.77 -22.70
CA HIS A 235 -4.23 -5.51 -23.90
C HIS A 235 -3.44 -5.69 -25.22
N TYR A 236 -2.12 -5.46 -25.21
CA TYR A 236 -1.25 -5.55 -26.40
C TYR A 236 0.07 -6.28 -26.10
N PRO A 237 0.05 -7.57 -25.75
CA PRO A 237 1.24 -8.30 -25.33
C PRO A 237 2.34 -8.34 -26.41
N SER A 238 1.98 -8.45 -27.69
CA SER A 238 2.96 -8.49 -28.78
C SER A 238 3.66 -7.15 -29.01
N TYR A 239 3.00 -6.04 -28.69
CA TYR A 239 3.58 -4.70 -28.79
C TYR A 239 4.58 -4.45 -27.66
N TYR A 240 4.20 -4.75 -26.41
CA TYR A 240 5.08 -4.57 -25.26
C TYR A 240 6.25 -5.55 -25.21
N SER A 241 6.16 -6.69 -25.90
CA SER A 241 7.26 -7.65 -26.05
C SER A 241 8.10 -7.43 -27.31
N GLU A 242 7.90 -6.31 -28.02
CA GLU A 242 8.60 -5.94 -29.25
C GLU A 242 8.47 -6.94 -30.42
N GLN A 243 7.54 -7.90 -30.31
CA GLN A 243 7.22 -8.86 -31.38
C GLN A 243 6.46 -8.21 -32.53
N LYS A 244 5.72 -7.12 -32.26
CA LYS A 244 5.03 -6.30 -33.25
C LYS A 244 5.36 -4.82 -33.05
N LYS A 245 5.51 -4.12 -34.17
CA LYS A 245 5.84 -2.69 -34.22
C LYS A 245 4.67 -1.78 -33.81
N TYR A 246 3.43 -2.27 -33.90
CA TYR A 246 2.21 -1.49 -33.60
C TYR A 246 1.26 -2.30 -32.70
N PRO A 247 0.50 -1.65 -31.81
CA PRO A 247 -0.53 -2.30 -31.01
C PRO A 247 -1.66 -2.78 -31.93
N VAL A 248 -2.06 -4.05 -31.78
CA VAL A 248 -3.13 -4.66 -32.58
C VAL A 248 -4.12 -5.36 -31.66
N GLU A 249 -5.41 -5.14 -31.90
CA GLU A 249 -6.51 -5.64 -31.05
C GLU A 249 -6.78 -7.15 -31.19
N SER A 250 -6.04 -7.84 -32.07
CA SER A 250 -6.20 -9.28 -32.35
C SER A 250 -5.28 -10.18 -31.53
N ASP A 251 -4.58 -9.65 -30.53
CA ASP A 251 -3.72 -10.44 -29.66
C ASP A 251 -4.55 -11.33 -28.70
N ASN A 252 -4.10 -12.58 -28.52
CA ASN A 252 -4.72 -13.48 -27.55
C ASN A 252 -4.51 -12.95 -26.11
N PRO A 253 -5.53 -13.06 -25.23
CA PRO A 253 -5.40 -12.65 -23.84
C PRO A 253 -4.34 -13.50 -23.12
N ASN A 254 -3.44 -12.85 -22.38
CA ASN A 254 -2.48 -13.48 -21.50
C ASN A 254 -2.84 -13.16 -20.03
N PRO A 255 -3.63 -14.03 -19.36
CA PRO A 255 -4.12 -13.78 -18.01
C PRO A 255 -2.98 -13.83 -16.98
N ILE A 256 -2.82 -12.74 -16.22
CA ILE A 256 -1.89 -12.61 -15.11
C ILE A 256 -2.71 -12.61 -13.81
N PHE A 257 -2.64 -13.72 -13.08
CA PHE A 257 -3.23 -13.84 -11.76
C PHE A 257 -2.36 -13.14 -10.71
N PHE A 258 -3.01 -12.46 -9.76
CA PHE A 258 -2.36 -11.79 -8.65
C PHE A 258 -3.22 -11.86 -7.39
N ILE A 259 -2.56 -11.77 -6.23
CA ILE A 259 -3.22 -11.79 -4.93
C ILE A 259 -3.57 -10.36 -4.49
N THR A 260 -4.70 -10.21 -3.79
CA THR A 260 -5.18 -8.94 -3.26
C THR A 260 -5.71 -9.14 -1.85
N VAL A 261 -5.84 -8.07 -1.08
CA VAL A 261 -6.61 -8.07 0.17
C VAL A 261 -8.10 -7.99 -0.16
N LYS A 262 -8.89 -8.83 0.50
CA LYS A 262 -10.36 -8.89 0.37
C LYS A 262 -11.03 -7.57 0.75
N LYS A 263 -12.24 -7.34 0.23
CA LYS A 263 -13.16 -6.35 0.79
C LYS A 263 -13.61 -6.77 2.20
N GLY A 264 -14.04 -5.81 3.01
CA GLY A 264 -14.49 -6.01 4.39
C GLY A 264 -13.39 -6.15 5.45
N ILE A 265 -12.11 -6.08 5.09
CA ILE A 265 -11.00 -6.16 6.03
C ILE A 265 -10.80 -4.81 6.73
N GLY A 266 -10.84 -4.80 8.07
CA GLY A 266 -10.57 -3.62 8.88
C GLY A 266 -9.08 -3.32 8.97
N PHE A 267 -8.69 -2.07 8.78
CA PHE A 267 -7.34 -1.56 8.97
C PHE A 267 -7.36 -0.40 9.96
N ARG A 268 -6.35 -0.34 10.83
CA ARG A 268 -6.16 0.79 11.75
C ARG A 268 -5.28 1.85 11.11
N PHE A 269 -5.79 3.07 11.05
CA PHE A 269 -5.09 4.24 10.55
C PHE A 269 -4.80 5.18 11.71
N VAL A 270 -3.53 5.58 11.86
CA VAL A 270 -3.09 6.48 12.93
C VAL A 270 -2.27 7.61 12.34
N VAL A 271 -2.63 8.85 12.69
CA VAL A 271 -1.90 10.06 12.30
C VAL A 271 -1.65 10.91 13.53
N PHE A 272 -0.41 11.38 13.63
CA PHE A 272 0.07 12.28 14.66
C PHE A 272 0.44 13.64 14.08
N PHE A 273 0.35 14.67 14.91
CA PHE A 273 0.88 16.00 14.68
C PHE A 273 2.05 16.27 15.64
N ASP A 274 3.18 16.73 15.12
CA ASP A 274 4.37 17.08 15.89
C ASP A 274 4.19 18.42 16.62
N ARG A 275 3.42 18.41 17.72
CA ARG A 275 3.07 19.61 18.49
C ARG A 275 4.31 20.27 19.08
N HIS A 276 5.23 19.48 19.61
CA HIS A 276 6.48 20.00 20.17
C HIS A 276 7.29 20.78 19.11
N ARG A 277 7.43 20.26 17.89
CA ARG A 277 8.13 21.00 16.82
C ARG A 277 7.34 22.21 16.35
N TRP A 278 6.00 22.14 16.32
CA TRP A 278 5.15 23.27 15.96
C TRP A 278 5.35 24.46 16.88
N GLU A 279 5.34 24.26 18.21
CA GLU A 279 5.54 25.36 19.17
C GLU A 279 6.91 26.05 18.97
N ASN A 280 7.96 25.26 18.69
CA ASN A 280 9.30 25.78 18.38
C ASN A 280 9.34 26.57 17.06
N ILE A 281 8.62 26.13 16.03
CA ILE A 281 8.50 26.87 14.76
C ILE A 281 7.72 28.16 14.99
N LYS A 282 6.61 28.09 15.72
CA LYS A 282 5.74 29.24 16.04
C LYS A 282 6.48 30.34 16.80
N SER A 283 7.33 29.99 17.76
CA SER A 283 8.16 30.98 18.46
C SER A 283 9.16 31.67 17.51
N LYS A 284 9.71 30.94 16.53
CA LYS A 284 10.62 31.51 15.52
C LYS A 284 9.90 32.47 14.56
N ILE A 285 8.64 32.16 14.20
CA ILE A 285 7.81 33.03 13.36
C ILE A 285 7.51 34.36 14.08
N LYS A 286 7.25 34.32 15.40
CA LYS A 286 6.96 35.51 16.22
C LYS A 286 8.18 36.41 16.43
N ASN A 287 9.37 35.82 16.62
CA ASN A 287 10.61 36.56 16.89
C ASN A 287 11.27 37.11 15.61
N LYS A 288 10.56 37.93 14.83
CA LYS A 288 11.08 38.49 13.55
C LYS A 288 12.32 39.38 13.70
N SER A 289 12.70 39.83 14.90
CA SER A 289 13.67 40.92 15.10
C SER A 289 15.15 40.53 15.27
N ASN A 290 15.51 39.24 15.46
CA ASN A 290 16.93 38.87 15.65
C ASN A 290 17.51 38.23 14.37
N ASN A 291 18.56 38.86 13.83
CA ASN A 291 19.16 38.60 12.51
C ASN A 291 20.29 37.54 12.49
N ASN A 292 20.49 36.75 13.54
CA ASN A 292 21.79 36.08 13.72
C ASN A 292 21.78 34.54 13.69
N LEU A 293 20.77 33.88 13.12
CA LEU A 293 20.77 32.40 13.01
C LEU A 293 20.51 31.96 11.56
N SER A 294 21.58 31.54 10.88
CA SER A 294 21.53 30.91 9.56
C SER A 294 20.66 29.64 9.64
N GLY A 295 19.56 29.60 8.88
CA GLY A 295 18.62 28.48 8.82
C GLY A 295 17.18 28.80 9.26
N ASP A 296 16.94 29.93 9.92
CA ASP A 296 15.60 30.31 10.42
C ASP A 296 14.82 31.26 9.50
N GLU A 297 15.42 31.71 8.40
CA GLU A 297 14.77 32.62 7.44
C GLU A 297 13.51 32.04 6.81
N ILE A 298 13.45 30.71 6.64
CA ILE A 298 12.30 30.03 6.05
C ILE A 298 11.03 30.28 6.88
N TRP A 299 11.14 30.23 8.21
CA TRP A 299 10.00 30.40 9.12
C TRP A 299 9.51 31.85 9.14
N LYS A 300 10.40 32.84 9.00
CA LYS A 300 10.03 34.26 9.02
C LYS A 300 9.09 34.65 7.86
N LYS A 301 9.07 33.87 6.79
CA LYS A 301 8.23 34.07 5.59
C LYS A 301 6.84 33.44 5.68
N ILE A 302 6.54 32.70 6.74
CA ILE A 302 5.21 32.12 6.96
C ILE A 302 4.24 33.24 7.38
N ASP A 303 3.08 33.30 6.73
CA ASP A 303 2.01 34.26 7.04
C ASP A 303 1.41 33.97 8.42
N HIS A 304 1.02 35.01 9.17
CA HIS A 304 0.38 34.86 10.48
C HIS A 304 -0.95 34.09 10.38
N LYS A 305 -1.72 34.29 9.30
CA LYS A 305 -2.96 33.54 9.04
C LYS A 305 -2.69 32.06 8.82
N THR A 306 -1.52 31.69 8.28
CA THR A 306 -1.10 30.28 8.21
C THR A 306 -0.90 29.71 9.60
N VAL A 307 -0.32 30.46 10.52
CA VAL A 307 -0.14 30.04 11.92
C VAL A 307 -1.49 29.82 12.60
N GLU A 308 -2.42 30.77 12.47
CA GLU A 308 -3.79 30.64 12.98
C GLU A 308 -4.48 29.39 12.43
N LYS A 309 -4.36 29.16 11.12
CA LYS A 309 -4.95 28.00 10.46
C LYS A 309 -4.38 26.66 10.96
N VAL A 310 -3.08 26.59 11.23
CA VAL A 310 -2.46 25.41 11.83
C VAL A 310 -2.93 25.21 13.28
N ASP A 311 -3.06 26.28 14.06
CA ASP A 311 -3.59 26.19 15.43
C ASP A 311 -5.05 25.69 15.45
N ASP A 312 -5.89 26.18 14.54
CA ASP A 312 -7.27 25.71 14.41
C ASP A 312 -7.34 24.23 13.98
N PHE A 313 -6.48 23.83 13.04
CA PHE A 313 -6.31 22.41 12.68
C PHE A 313 -5.92 21.53 13.88
N ILE A 314 -5.09 22.04 14.79
CA ILE A 314 -4.70 21.31 16.01
C ILE A 314 -5.91 21.17 16.95
N LYS A 315 -6.66 22.25 17.20
CA LYS A 315 -7.86 22.23 18.06
C LYS A 315 -8.88 21.22 17.55
N GLU A 316 -9.19 21.26 16.25
CA GLU A 316 -10.02 20.27 15.58
C GLU A 316 -9.50 18.84 15.78
N GLY A 317 -8.19 18.64 15.64
CA GLY A 317 -7.54 17.36 15.90
C GLY A 317 -7.68 16.85 17.35
N GLU A 318 -7.67 17.74 18.34
CA GLU A 318 -7.88 17.41 19.76
C GLU A 318 -9.33 16.97 20.04
N GLU A 319 -10.29 17.60 19.36
CA GLU A 319 -11.71 17.25 19.41
C GLU A 319 -12.03 15.95 18.65
N LYS A 320 -11.05 15.38 17.93
CA LYS A 320 -11.19 14.18 17.06
C LYS A 320 -12.25 14.34 15.96
N GLU A 321 -12.62 15.58 15.66
CA GLU A 321 -13.51 16.00 14.59
C GLU A 321 -12.83 17.13 13.83
N GLY A 322 -12.58 16.95 12.53
CA GLY A 322 -12.13 18.08 11.72
C GLY A 322 -11.30 17.72 10.49
N SER A 323 -10.51 18.71 10.04
CA SER A 323 -9.91 18.78 8.71
C SER A 323 -9.06 17.57 8.31
N ILE A 324 -8.36 16.92 9.26
CA ILE A 324 -7.58 15.71 8.97
C ILE A 324 -8.48 14.50 8.69
N LYS A 325 -9.61 14.37 9.41
CA LYS A 325 -10.60 13.32 9.18
C LYS A 325 -11.17 13.48 7.78
N GLU A 326 -11.62 14.68 7.42
CA GLU A 326 -12.15 14.96 6.08
C GLU A 326 -11.10 14.64 4.98
N LEU A 327 -9.84 15.02 5.20
CA LEU A 327 -8.75 14.75 4.26
C LEU A 327 -8.53 13.24 4.07
N LEU A 328 -8.48 12.47 5.16
CA LEU A 328 -8.33 11.02 5.13
C LEU A 328 -9.56 10.33 4.56
N GLU A 329 -10.75 10.78 4.89
CA GLU A 329 -12.00 10.21 4.39
C GLU A 329 -12.15 10.44 2.88
N LYS A 330 -11.81 11.64 2.38
CA LYS A 330 -11.77 11.90 0.93
C LYS A 330 -10.66 11.07 0.26
N ALA A 331 -9.48 10.98 0.87
CA ALA A 331 -8.37 10.19 0.34
C ALA A 331 -8.72 8.70 0.22
N LEU A 332 -9.22 8.08 1.28
CA LEU A 332 -9.47 6.64 1.35
C LEU A 332 -10.83 6.24 0.78
N GLY A 333 -11.84 7.12 0.87
CA GLY A 333 -13.20 6.86 0.41
C GLY A 333 -13.44 7.14 -1.07
N PHE A 334 -12.71 8.09 -1.66
CA PHE A 334 -12.88 8.50 -3.06
C PHE A 334 -11.68 8.16 -3.94
N TYR A 335 -10.45 8.53 -3.54
CA TYR A 335 -9.26 8.30 -4.36
C TYR A 335 -8.72 6.87 -4.24
N GLY A 336 -8.80 6.29 -3.04
CA GLY A 336 -8.26 4.98 -2.73
C GLY A 336 -6.73 4.96 -2.57
N VAL A 337 -6.21 3.86 -2.04
CA VAL A 337 -4.77 3.68 -1.77
C VAL A 337 -4.24 2.37 -2.36
N GLY A 338 -2.97 2.37 -2.75
CA GLY A 338 -2.33 1.23 -3.39
C GLY A 338 -2.36 1.32 -4.91
N SER A 339 -2.38 0.18 -5.59
CA SER A 339 -2.37 0.06 -7.04
C SER A 339 -3.79 -0.12 -7.59
N LYS A 340 -3.97 0.21 -8.87
CA LYS A 340 -5.26 0.06 -9.59
C LYS A 340 -6.42 0.89 -9.01
N THR A 341 -6.14 2.01 -8.36
CA THR A 341 -7.16 2.91 -7.79
C THR A 341 -8.15 3.45 -8.83
N ARG A 342 -7.71 3.68 -10.07
CA ARG A 342 -8.59 4.04 -11.21
C ARG A 342 -9.60 2.96 -11.60
N LEU A 343 -9.35 1.71 -11.20
CA LEU A 343 -10.27 0.58 -11.32
C LEU A 343 -11.01 0.31 -10.01
N SER A 344 -11.05 1.32 -9.12
CA SER A 344 -11.73 1.30 -7.83
C SER A 344 -11.10 0.38 -6.78
N TYR A 345 -9.85 -0.07 -6.93
CA TYR A 345 -9.15 -0.80 -5.86
C TYR A 345 -8.75 0.14 -4.72
N GLY A 346 -8.68 -0.41 -3.51
CA GLY A 346 -8.13 0.27 -2.34
C GLY A 346 -9.02 1.36 -1.76
N LEU A 347 -10.33 1.30 -2.01
CA LEU A 347 -11.31 2.19 -1.38
C LEU A 347 -11.68 1.66 0.00
N PHE A 348 -11.99 2.57 0.93
CA PHE A 348 -12.43 2.28 2.29
C PHE A 348 -13.83 2.85 2.55
N THR A 349 -14.56 2.20 3.46
CA THR A 349 -15.81 2.73 3.99
C THR A 349 -15.48 3.81 5.02
N VAL A 350 -15.97 5.03 4.78
CA VAL A 350 -15.71 6.24 5.57
C VAL A 350 -17.04 6.83 6.07
N GLY A 351 -17.03 7.62 7.15
CA GLY A 351 -18.23 8.27 7.69
C GLY A 351 -19.14 7.37 8.56
N GLN A 352 -18.59 6.35 9.24
CA GLN A 352 -19.29 5.56 10.26
C GLN A 352 -19.02 6.06 11.69
#